data_AF-A0A923UWC4-F1
#
_entry.id   AF-A0A923UWC4-F1
#
_cell.length_a   1.000
_cell.length_b   1.000
_cell.length_c   1.000
_cell.angle_alpha   90.00
_cell.angle_beta   90.00
_cell.angle_gamma   90.00
#
_symmetry.space_group_name_H-M   'P 1'
#
loop_
_entity.id
_entity.type
_entity.pdbx_description
1 polymer ?
#
loop_
_entity_poly.entity_id
_entity_poly.type
_entity_poly.pdbx_seq_one_letter_code
_entity_poly.pdbx_strand_id
1 'polypeptide(L)' 'MEALYLLVPLSIGIVFVAIRVFFWMSDSGQFDDMVGPGLRVLEDHDEAVPTPPTGPATDAGKHIGEQDRT' A
#
# COMPACT_ATOMS: atom_id res chain seq x y z
N MET A 1 46.67 -15.13 14.23
CA MET A 1 47.08 -14.60 12.91
C MET A 1 46.41 -15.35 11.74
N GLU A 2 46.05 -16.63 11.86
CA GLU A 2 45.36 -17.38 10.79
C GLU A 2 43.98 -16.84 10.38
N ALA A 3 43.15 -16.44 11.35
CA ALA A 3 41.78 -16.03 11.08
C ALA A 3 41.68 -14.84 10.10
N LEU A 4 42.69 -13.95 10.08
CA LEU A 4 42.72 -12.81 9.16
C LEU A 4 42.75 -13.25 7.69
N TYR A 5 43.41 -14.37 7.37
CA TYR A 5 43.45 -14.89 6.00
C TYR A 5 42.10 -15.37 5.50
N LEU A 6 41.19 -15.76 6.41
CA LEU A 6 39.83 -16.14 6.08
C LEU A 6 38.88 -14.93 6.13
N LEU A 7 39.08 -14.03 7.11
CA LEU A 7 38.20 -12.88 7.34
C LEU A 7 38.31 -11.81 6.26
N VAL A 8 39.52 -11.54 5.76
CA VAL A 8 39.77 -10.52 4.72
C VAL A 8 39.06 -10.85 3.40
N PRO A 9 39.22 -12.05 2.79
CA PRO A 9 38.50 -12.37 1.56
C PRO A 9 36.99 -12.50 1.79
N LEU A 10 36.56 -13.00 2.96
CA LEU A 10 35.15 -13.08 3.31
C LEU A 10 34.49 -11.69 3.37
N SER A 11 35.15 -10.72 4.01
CA SER A 11 34.61 -9.36 4.11
C SER A 11 34.56 -8.66 2.74
N ILE A 12 35.59 -8.82 1.91
CA ILE A 12 35.59 -8.33 0.53
C ILE A 12 34.42 -8.94 -0.26
N GLY A 13 34.19 -10.25 -0.12
CA GLY A 13 33.06 -10.94 -0.75
C GLY A 13 31.71 -10.37 -0.33
N ILE A 14 31.51 -10.13 0.97
CA ILE A 14 30.28 -9.52 1.50
C ILE A 14 30.08 -8.11 0.93
N VAL A 15 31.12 -7.28 0.90
CA VAL A 15 31.05 -5.93 0.33
C VAL A 15 30.69 -5.99 -1.15
N PHE A 16 31.27 -6.92 -1.91
CA PHE A 16 30.98 -7.07 -3.33
C PHE A 16 29.51 -7.48 -3.58
N VAL A 17 28.97 -8.38 -2.76
CA VAL A 17 27.56 -8.78 -2.80
C VAL A 17 26.66 -7.60 -2.46
N ALA A 18 26.98 -6.85 -1.39
CA ALA A 18 26.20 -5.69 -0.99
C ALA A 18 26.13 -4.63 -2.10
N ILE A 19 27.28 -4.33 -2.74
CA ILE A 19 27.35 -3.41 -3.88
C ILE A 19 26.49 -3.92 -5.05
N ARG A 20 26.57 -5.22 -5.39
CA ARG A 20 25.78 -5.79 -6.48
C ARG A 20 24.28 -5.69 -6.23
N VAL A 21 23.84 -5.97 -4.99
CA VAL A 21 22.43 -5.85 -4.58
C VAL A 21 21.99 -4.38 -4.62
N PHE A 22 22.83 -3.46 -4.16
CA PHE A 22 22.56 -2.04 -4.20
C PHE A 22 22.32 -1.54 -5.63
N PHE A 23 23.17 -1.92 -6.59
CA PHE A 23 22.98 -1.55 -7.99
C PHE A 23 21.71 -2.19 -8.60
N TRP A 24 21.43 -3.45 -8.28
CA TRP A 24 20.18 -4.10 -8.73
C TRP A 24 18.93 -3.35 -8.24
N MET A 25 18.95 -2.89 -6.99
CA MET A 25 17.86 -2.11 -6.40
C MET A 25 17.78 -0.68 -6.99
N SER A 26 18.93 -0.06 -7.25
CA SER A 26 19.02 1.25 -7.91
C SER A 26 18.38 1.23 -9.30
N ASP A 27 18.64 0.18 -10.08
CA ASP A 27 18.08 0.04 -11.43
C ASP A 27 16.59 -0.36 -11.41
N SER A 28 16.09 -0.94 -10.30
CA SER A 28 14.71 -1.41 -10.18
C SER A 28 13.67 -0.29 -10.02
N GLY A 29 14.06 0.98 -10.12
CA GLY A 29 13.13 2.11 -10.14
C GLY A 29 12.33 2.31 -8.84
N GLN A 30 12.72 1.66 -7.74
CA GLN A 30 11.98 1.71 -6.47
C GLN A 30 11.93 3.12 -5.85
N PHE A 31 12.81 4.02 -6.31
CA PHE A 31 12.84 5.43 -5.89
C PHE A 31 11.90 6.32 -6.70
N ASP A 32 11.34 5.85 -7.82
CA ASP A 32 10.47 6.64 -8.71
C ASP A 32 9.04 6.79 -8.14
N ASP A 33 8.55 5.78 -7.40
CA ASP A 33 7.23 5.78 -6.76
C ASP A 33 7.23 6.40 -5.35
N MET A 34 8.23 7.22 -5.01
CA MET A 34 8.21 8.02 -3.75
C MET A 34 7.56 9.39 -3.95
N VAL A 35 7.36 9.83 -5.18
CA VAL A 35 6.73 11.12 -5.52
C VAL A 35 5.20 11.00 -5.60
N GLY A 36 4.69 9.88 -6.13
CA GLY A 36 3.26 9.63 -6.31
C GLY A 36 2.43 9.50 -5.02
N PRO A 37 2.89 8.81 -3.97
CA PRO A 37 2.12 8.62 -2.74
C PRO A 37 1.98 9.90 -1.90
N GLY A 38 3.03 10.73 -1.86
CA GLY A 38 3.03 11.97 -1.06
C GLY A 38 2.10 13.04 -1.63
N LEU A 39 2.01 13.15 -2.96
CA LEU A 39 1.14 14.12 -3.62
C LEU A 39 -0.35 13.75 -3.46
N ARG A 40 -0.68 12.44 -3.56
CA ARG A 40 -2.05 11.93 -3.34
C ARG A 40 -2.58 12.30 -1.95
N VAL A 41 -1.76 12.30 -0.89
CA VAL A 41 -2.20 12.69 0.47
C VAL A 41 -2.55 14.18 0.59
N LEU A 42 -1.88 15.07 -0.14
CA LEU A 42 -2.24 16.50 -0.16
C LEU A 42 -3.45 16.78 -1.06
N GLU A 43 -3.60 16.03 -2.16
CA GLU A 43 -4.69 16.19 -3.13
C GLU A 43 -6.01 15.51 -2.69
N ASP A 44 -5.98 14.55 -1.75
CA ASP A 44 -7.17 13.82 -1.24
C ASP A 44 -8.08 14.68 -0.33
N HIS A 45 -7.77 15.96 -0.14
CA HIS A 45 -8.56 16.86 0.70
C HIS A 45 -9.72 17.55 -0.03
N ASP A 46 -9.84 17.40 -1.35
CA ASP A 46 -10.87 18.06 -2.15
C ASP A 46 -11.87 17.11 -2.85
N GLU A 47 -11.71 15.78 -2.77
CA GLU A 47 -12.78 14.86 -3.17
C GLU A 47 -13.75 14.65 -2.01
N ALA A 48 -14.91 15.29 -2.11
CA ALA A 48 -16.08 14.98 -1.32
C ALA A 48 -16.31 13.47 -1.34
N VAL A 49 -16.00 12.80 -0.23
CA VAL A 49 -16.35 11.40 0.04
C VAL A 49 -17.79 11.18 -0.44
N PRO A 50 -18.04 10.33 -1.44
CA PRO A 50 -19.41 9.96 -1.77
C PRO A 50 -19.97 9.28 -0.54
N THR A 51 -20.85 9.97 0.17
CA THR A 51 -21.57 9.45 1.32
C THR A 51 -22.15 8.10 0.91
N PRO A 52 -21.81 6.98 1.59
CA PRO A 52 -22.48 5.72 1.31
C PRO A 52 -23.99 5.97 1.48
N PRO A 53 -24.84 5.55 0.54
CA PRO A 53 -26.27 5.82 0.63
C PRO A 53 -26.81 5.21 1.91
N THR A 54 -27.24 6.09 2.82
CA THR A 54 -28.06 5.74 3.97
C THR A 54 -29.38 5.17 3.45
N GLY A 55 -29.55 3.85 3.51
CA GLY A 55 -30.84 3.15 3.37
C GLY A 55 -30.76 1.87 2.54
N PRO A 56 -31.55 0.81 2.87
CA PRO A 56 -32.83 0.93 3.55
C PRO A 56 -32.79 0.47 5.00
N ALA A 57 -33.44 1.25 5.86
CA ALA A 57 -33.95 0.75 7.12
C ALA A 57 -34.71 -0.55 6.86
N THR A 58 -34.31 -1.61 7.54
CA THR A 58 -35.16 -2.75 7.81
C THR A 58 -36.36 -2.24 8.61
N ASP A 59 -37.39 -1.79 7.90
CA ASP A 59 -38.75 -1.65 8.42
C ASP A 59 -39.42 -3.03 8.36
N ALA A 60 -39.07 -3.86 9.33
CA ALA A 60 -39.92 -4.94 9.77
C ALA A 60 -41.10 -4.30 10.52
N GLY A 61 -42.16 -3.89 9.81
CA GLY A 61 -43.19 -3.12 10.51
C GLY A 61 -44.43 -2.66 9.77
N LYS A 62 -44.87 -3.25 8.65
CA LYS A 62 -46.25 -3.01 8.19
C LYS A 62 -46.90 -4.15 7.42
N HIS A 63 -47.35 -5.15 8.17
CA HIS A 63 -48.66 -5.72 7.89
C HIS A 63 -49.67 -4.58 7.89
N ILE A 64 -50.24 -4.24 6.74
CA ILE A 64 -51.69 -4.15 6.49
C ILE A 64 -51.85 -3.67 5.05
N GLY A 65 -52.30 -4.57 4.19
CA GLY A 65 -52.77 -4.23 2.87
C GLY A 65 -53.97 -3.30 3.00
N GLU A 66 -53.79 -2.06 2.60
CA GLU A 66 -54.88 -1.27 2.03
C GLU A 66 -55.15 -1.87 0.65
N GLN A 67 -55.97 -2.93 0.63
CA GLN A 67 -56.65 -3.41 -0.56
C GLN A 67 -58.14 -3.15 -0.34
N ASP A 68 -58.48 -1.87 -0.19
CA ASP A 68 -59.81 -1.35 -0.48
C ASP A 68 -60.10 -1.61 -1.97
N ARG A 69 -61.35 -1.97 -2.28
CA ARG A 69 -61.99 -2.14 -3.60
C ARG A 69 -62.05 -3.56 -4.21
N THR A 70 -62.91 -4.40 -3.62
CA THR A 70 -64.13 -4.91 -4.29
C THR A 70 -65.25 -5.05 -3.28
#